data_AF-A0A1V5VX07-F1
#
_entry.id   AF-A0A1V5VX07-F1
#
_cell.length_a   1.000
_cell.length_b   1.000
_cell.length_c   1.000
_cell.angle_alpha   90.00
_cell.angle_beta   90.00
_cell.angle_gamma   90.00
#
_symmetry.space_group_name_H-M   'P 1'
#
loop_
_entity.id
_entity.type
_entity.pdbx_description
1 polymer ?
#
loop_
_entity_poly.entity_id
_entity_poly.type
_entity_poly.pdbx_seq_one_letter_code
_entity_poly.pdbx_strand_id
1 'polypeptide(L)'
;MNKYYYHEDKFLYENPKAWEFLIAYSYSEAAYVEKVYWLYFQYDSEMRTYFQEKFPKIQSDFKDVPILRKTITHCPFLKKDKDLWLCLLYDYNKNEVTNYISNEWVKQIEETCCSNDIVWYDSDMNKILMTGLHGTFIYTNLNVINALEREYGLIFKELELDLNESLYVIK
;
A
#
# COMPACT_ATOMS: atom_id res chain seq x y z
N MET A 1 3.93 -22.97 3.86
CA MET A 1 4.31 -21.83 4.72
C MET A 1 4.23 -20.58 3.87
N ASN A 2 3.61 -19.52 4.37
CA ASN A 2 3.52 -18.26 3.64
C ASN A 2 4.83 -17.50 3.75
N LYS A 3 5.17 -16.76 2.70
CA LYS A 3 6.36 -15.91 2.59
C LYS A 3 6.01 -14.63 1.83
N TYR A 4 6.86 -13.62 1.95
CA TYR A 4 6.75 -12.43 1.13
C TYR A 4 7.37 -12.69 -0.24
N TYR A 5 6.66 -12.27 -1.26
CA TYR A 5 7.10 -12.30 -2.64
C TYR A 5 6.97 -10.92 -3.23
N TYR A 6 7.93 -10.49 -4.03
CA TYR A 6 8.03 -9.16 -4.58
C TYR A 6 8.25 -9.19 -6.09
N HIS A 7 7.56 -8.28 -6.77
CA HIS A 7 7.68 -8.03 -8.19
C HIS A 7 8.14 -6.59 -8.41
N GLU A 8 9.27 -6.45 -9.10
CA GLU A 8 10.03 -5.20 -9.26
C GLU A 8 9.38 -4.20 -10.20
N ASP A 9 8.54 -4.65 -11.12
CA ASP A 9 8.01 -3.73 -12.12
C ASP A 9 7.11 -2.72 -11.43
N LYS A 10 7.47 -1.46 -11.70
CA LYS A 10 6.68 -0.31 -11.30
C LYS A 10 5.39 -0.40 -12.08
N PHE A 11 4.41 -0.99 -11.43
CA PHE A 11 3.04 -1.09 -11.86
C PHE A 11 2.77 -2.18 -12.92
N LEU A 12 1.73 -2.99 -12.65
CA LEU A 12 1.25 -4.12 -13.46
C LEU A 12 0.39 -3.69 -14.67
N TYR A 13 0.75 -2.59 -15.36
CA TYR A 13 -0.06 -2.01 -16.44
C TYR A 13 -0.32 -2.98 -17.59
N GLU A 14 0.67 -3.82 -17.85
CA GLU A 14 0.65 -4.75 -18.97
C GLU A 14 -0.32 -5.92 -18.73
N ASN A 15 -0.86 -6.07 -17.51
CA ASN A 15 -1.77 -7.18 -17.20
C ASN A 15 -2.93 -6.83 -16.24
N PRO A 16 -4.03 -6.25 -16.75
CA PRO A 16 -5.24 -5.97 -15.97
C PRO A 16 -5.84 -7.19 -15.25
N LYS A 17 -5.61 -8.42 -15.74
CA LYS A 17 -6.13 -9.63 -15.09
C LYS A 17 -5.37 -10.00 -13.82
N ALA A 18 -4.07 -9.68 -13.75
CA ALA A 18 -3.34 -9.83 -12.49
C ALA A 18 -3.92 -8.90 -11.42
N TRP A 19 -4.44 -7.75 -11.84
CA TRP A 19 -5.06 -6.79 -10.94
C TRP A 19 -6.38 -7.31 -10.34
N GLU A 20 -7.23 -7.95 -11.15
CA GLU A 20 -8.45 -8.63 -10.67
C GLU A 20 -8.12 -9.65 -9.58
N PHE A 21 -7.02 -10.41 -9.76
CA PHE A 21 -6.55 -11.34 -8.73
C PHE A 21 -6.13 -10.62 -7.45
N LEU A 22 -5.32 -9.56 -7.54
CA LEU A 22 -4.83 -8.85 -6.35
C LEU A 22 -5.98 -8.21 -5.57
N ILE A 23 -6.99 -7.67 -6.27
CA ILE A 23 -8.23 -7.19 -5.65
C ILE A 23 -8.94 -8.34 -4.94
N ALA A 24 -9.19 -9.46 -5.63
CA ALA A 24 -9.85 -10.62 -5.04
C ALA A 24 -9.11 -11.15 -3.80
N TYR A 25 -7.77 -11.17 -3.85
CA TYR A 25 -6.92 -11.54 -2.73
C TYR A 25 -7.06 -10.56 -1.56
N SER A 26 -7.05 -9.26 -1.81
CA SER A 26 -7.28 -8.28 -0.76
C SER A 26 -8.68 -8.41 -0.14
N TYR A 27 -9.71 -8.75 -0.92
CA TYR A 27 -11.04 -9.02 -0.36
C TYR A 27 -11.11 -10.25 0.55
N SER A 28 -10.30 -11.28 0.30
CA SER A 28 -10.33 -12.48 1.12
C SER A 28 -9.50 -12.35 2.40
N GLU A 29 -8.40 -11.60 2.33
CA GLU A 29 -7.40 -11.59 3.41
C GLU A 29 -7.34 -10.27 4.21
N ALA A 30 -7.75 -9.13 3.64
CA ALA A 30 -7.52 -7.83 4.27
C ALA A 30 -8.61 -7.45 5.27
N ALA A 31 -8.19 -6.95 6.44
CA ALA A 31 -9.05 -6.27 7.40
C ALA A 31 -8.85 -4.75 7.36
N TYR A 32 -7.65 -4.28 6.99
CA TYR A 32 -7.31 -2.86 6.95
C TYR A 32 -6.55 -2.48 5.69
N VAL A 33 -6.61 -1.20 5.36
CA VAL A 33 -5.87 -0.64 4.24
C VAL A 33 -5.25 0.71 4.61
N GLU A 34 -4.03 0.95 4.18
CA GLU A 34 -3.31 2.19 4.38
C GLU A 34 -3.02 2.85 3.04
N LYS A 35 -3.52 4.08 2.85
CA LYS A 35 -3.19 4.91 1.70
C LYS A 35 -1.91 5.69 2.00
N VAL A 36 -0.98 5.71 1.06
CA VAL A 36 0.36 6.25 1.24
C VAL A 36 0.60 7.38 0.25
N TYR A 37 0.59 8.61 0.72
CA TYR A 37 0.75 9.80 -0.11
C TYR A 37 2.18 10.28 -0.07
N TRP A 38 2.75 10.50 -1.24
CA TRP A 38 4.04 11.14 -1.34
C TRP A 38 3.94 12.62 -0.95
N LEU A 39 4.80 13.06 -0.06
CA LEU A 39 4.92 14.46 0.34
C LEU A 39 6.24 14.99 -0.23
N TYR A 40 6.16 15.83 -1.27
CA TYR A 40 7.31 16.44 -1.94
C TYR A 40 8.01 17.50 -1.08
N PHE A 41 8.65 17.09 0.02
CA PHE A 41 9.31 18.01 0.94
C PHE A 41 10.67 17.49 1.43
N GLN A 42 11.61 18.40 1.62
CA GLN A 42 12.79 18.15 2.44
C GLN A 42 12.39 18.25 3.91
N TYR A 43 12.83 17.30 4.75
CA TYR A 43 12.51 17.33 6.18
C TYR A 43 13.39 18.34 6.92
N ASP A 44 12.84 19.54 7.15
CA ASP A 44 13.46 20.62 7.91
C ASP A 44 12.56 21.12 9.07
N SER A 45 13.00 22.18 9.76
CA SER A 45 12.27 22.78 10.89
C SER A 45 10.93 23.42 10.48
N GLU A 46 10.82 23.94 9.26
CA GLU A 46 9.58 24.54 8.75
C GLU A 46 8.55 23.45 8.47
N MET A 47 8.98 22.34 7.87
CA MET A 47 8.12 21.19 7.63
C MET A 47 7.64 20.52 8.91
N ARG A 48 8.47 20.47 9.95
CA ARG A 48 8.04 19.99 11.27
C ARG A 48 6.88 20.82 11.81
N THR A 49 6.97 22.14 11.70
CA THR A 49 5.94 23.07 12.16
C THR A 49 4.67 22.91 11.31
N TYR A 50 4.81 22.80 9.99
CA TYR A 50 3.71 22.54 9.06
C TYR A 50 2.93 21.29 9.46
N PHE A 51 3.61 20.16 9.69
CA PHE A 51 2.93 18.92 10.08
C PHE A 51 2.28 19.03 11.45
N GLN A 52 2.89 19.66 12.45
CA GLN A 52 2.26 19.87 13.75
C GLN A 52 0.92 20.60 13.65
N GLU A 53 0.80 21.59 12.76
CA GLU A 53 -0.44 22.36 12.57
C GLU A 53 -1.48 21.67 11.68
N LYS A 54 -1.03 20.99 10.62
CA LYS A 54 -1.90 20.46 9.57
C LYS A 54 -2.30 19.01 9.80
N PHE A 55 -1.43 18.20 10.39
CA PHE A 55 -1.67 16.77 10.59
C PHE A 55 -2.94 16.46 11.41
N PRO A 56 -3.28 17.23 12.47
CA PRO A 56 -4.55 17.06 13.18
C PRO A 56 -5.77 17.35 12.29
N LYS A 57 -5.62 18.22 11.28
CA LYS A 57 -6.69 18.68 10.39
C LYS A 57 -6.88 17.83 9.14
N ILE A 58 -5.99 16.86 8.89
CA ILE A 58 -6.14 15.93 7.76
C ILE A 58 -7.45 15.15 7.94
N GLN A 59 -8.33 15.27 6.96
CA GLN A 59 -9.60 14.56 6.92
C GLN A 59 -9.45 13.30 6.07
N SER A 60 -10.43 12.41 6.21
CA SER A 60 -10.51 11.20 5.39
C SER A 60 -10.81 11.59 3.94
N ASP A 61 -10.18 10.88 3.00
CA ASP A 61 -10.60 10.92 1.59
C ASP A 61 -11.99 10.29 1.40
N PHE A 62 -12.40 9.44 2.34
CA PHE A 62 -13.70 8.79 2.37
C PHE A 62 -14.65 9.60 3.24
N LYS A 63 -15.80 9.96 2.68
CA LYS A 63 -16.75 10.89 3.29
C LYS A 63 -17.23 10.41 4.65
N ASP A 64 -17.48 9.10 4.79
CA ASP A 64 -18.11 8.52 5.98
C ASP A 64 -17.21 7.48 6.69
N VAL A 65 -15.92 7.41 6.34
CA VAL A 65 -14.98 6.46 6.97
C VAL A 65 -13.93 7.20 7.79
N PRO A 66 -13.86 6.97 9.12
CA PRO A 66 -12.86 7.61 9.96
C PRO A 66 -11.46 7.07 9.68
N ILE A 67 -10.45 7.93 9.82
CA ILE A 67 -9.04 7.52 9.82
C ILE A 67 -8.73 6.85 11.15
N LEU A 68 -8.28 5.60 11.12
CA LEU A 68 -7.91 4.82 12.31
C LEU A 68 -6.52 5.19 12.82
N ARG A 69 -5.57 5.45 11.91
CA ARG A 69 -4.19 5.82 12.22
C ARG A 69 -3.65 6.76 11.15
N LYS A 70 -2.89 7.76 11.60
CA LYS A 70 -2.14 8.70 10.74
C LYS A 70 -0.66 8.56 11.07
N THR A 71 0.21 8.49 10.08
CA THR A 71 1.67 8.41 10.30
C THR A 71 2.43 9.16 9.21
N ILE A 72 3.61 9.67 9.53
CA ILE A 72 4.57 10.21 8.56
C ILE A 72 5.83 9.36 8.61
N THR A 73 6.30 8.84 7.47
CA THR A 73 7.48 7.96 7.38
C THR A 73 8.40 8.36 6.23
N HIS A 74 9.70 8.05 6.36
CA HIS A 74 10.69 8.13 5.28
C HIS A 74 10.92 6.80 4.57
N CYS A 75 10.37 5.73 5.13
CA CYS A 75 10.53 4.40 4.61
C CYS A 75 9.11 3.88 4.52
N PRO A 76 8.43 4.00 3.36
CA PRO A 76 7.11 3.44 3.27
C PRO A 76 7.26 1.94 3.51
N PHE A 77 7.81 1.12 2.60
CA PHE A 77 7.68 -0.34 2.83
C PHE A 77 8.76 -1.24 2.21
N LEU A 78 9.49 -0.80 1.17
CA LEU A 78 10.51 -1.64 0.50
C LEU A 78 11.91 -1.03 0.46
N LYS A 79 12.00 0.30 0.55
CA LYS A 79 13.26 1.03 0.55
C LYS A 79 13.10 2.29 1.36
N LYS A 80 14.16 2.65 2.09
CA LYS A 80 14.26 3.98 2.69
C LYS A 80 14.35 5.01 1.57
N ASP A 81 13.35 5.87 1.50
CA ASP A 81 13.32 7.01 0.60
C ASP A 81 13.91 8.24 1.32
N LYS A 82 14.34 9.23 0.54
CA LYS A 82 14.72 10.55 1.07
C LYS A 82 13.49 11.37 1.41
N ASP A 83 12.38 11.09 0.74
CA ASP A 83 11.16 11.87 0.89
C ASP A 83 10.30 11.39 2.06
N LEU A 84 9.32 12.21 2.42
CA LEU A 84 8.34 11.92 3.44
C LEU A 84 7.07 11.36 2.80
N TRP A 85 6.41 10.47 3.53
CA TRP A 85 5.19 9.82 3.11
C TRP A 85 4.16 9.92 4.22
N LEU A 86 2.93 10.30 3.86
CA LEU A 86 1.79 10.30 4.76
C LEU A 86 1.04 8.98 4.61
N CYS A 87 0.89 8.25 5.71
CA CYS A 87 0.16 6.99 5.75
C CYS A 87 -1.16 7.18 6.52
N LEU A 88 -2.29 6.86 5.89
CA LEU A 88 -3.62 6.95 6.47
C LEU A 88 -4.27 5.56 6.48
N LEU A 89 -4.50 5.00 7.67
CA LEU A 89 -5.08 3.67 7.87
C LEU A 89 -6.60 3.74 8.01
N TYR A 90 -7.29 2.83 7.33
CA TYR A 90 -8.74 2.71 7.30
C TYR A 90 -9.17 1.25 7.51
N ASP A 91 -10.40 1.07 7.98
CA ASP A 91 -11.10 -0.23 7.98
C ASP A 91 -11.47 -0.58 6.54
N TYR A 92 -10.88 -1.66 6.02
CA TYR A 92 -11.05 -2.06 4.62
C TYR A 92 -12.46 -2.58 4.32
N ASN A 93 -13.12 -3.15 5.34
CA ASN A 93 -14.47 -3.72 5.24
C ASN A 93 -15.57 -2.66 5.14
N LYS A 94 -15.23 -1.37 5.15
CA LYS A 94 -16.19 -0.31 4.85
C LYS A 94 -16.44 -0.27 3.34
N ASN A 95 -17.70 -0.40 2.95
CA ASN A 95 -18.15 -0.38 1.55
C ASN A 95 -17.54 0.77 0.74
N GLU A 96 -17.42 1.96 1.32
CA GLU A 96 -16.83 3.12 0.64
C GLU A 96 -15.35 2.91 0.27
N VAL A 97 -14.55 2.34 1.18
CA VAL A 97 -13.12 2.05 0.96
C VAL A 97 -12.94 0.99 -0.11
N THR A 98 -13.66 -0.12 0.04
CA THR A 98 -13.69 -1.24 -0.90
C THR A 98 -14.09 -0.76 -2.31
N ASN A 99 -15.18 0.00 -2.43
CA ASN A 99 -15.67 0.51 -3.71
C ASN A 99 -14.71 1.52 -4.35
N TYR A 100 -14.04 2.36 -3.57
CA TYR A 100 -13.05 3.29 -4.09
C TYR A 100 -11.86 2.55 -4.70
N ILE A 101 -11.34 1.54 -4.01
CA ILE A 101 -10.21 0.73 -4.48
C ILE A 101 -10.57 -0.01 -5.78
N SER A 102 -11.79 -0.56 -5.87
CA SER A 102 -12.22 -1.31 -7.06
C SER A 102 -12.56 -0.45 -8.27
N ASN A 103 -13.02 0.79 -8.07
CA ASN A 103 -13.61 1.59 -9.16
C ASN A 103 -12.80 2.84 -9.50
N GLU A 104 -12.32 3.58 -8.50
CA GLU A 104 -11.63 4.85 -8.74
C GLU A 104 -10.14 4.64 -8.89
N TRP A 105 -9.54 3.78 -8.07
CA TRP A 105 -8.10 3.63 -8.08
C TRP A 105 -7.61 2.83 -9.30
N VAL A 106 -8.31 1.76 -9.69
CA VAL A 106 -8.06 1.04 -10.96
C VAL A 106 -8.07 1.99 -12.15
N LYS A 107 -9.00 2.94 -12.14
CA LYS A 107 -9.11 3.95 -13.18
C LYS A 107 -7.97 4.97 -13.11
N GLN A 108 -7.64 5.49 -11.93
CA GLN A 108 -6.50 6.41 -11.75
C GLN A 108 -5.19 5.77 -12.18
N ILE A 109 -5.03 4.50 -11.85
CA ILE A 109 -3.95 3.65 -12.33
C ILE A 109 -3.90 3.71 -13.86
N GLU A 110 -4.96 3.26 -14.54
CA GLU A 110 -5.03 3.15 -16.00
C GLU A 110 -4.72 4.48 -16.70
N GLU A 111 -5.13 5.58 -16.08
CA GLU A 111 -5.02 6.92 -16.66
C GLU A 111 -3.67 7.60 -16.39
N THR A 112 -3.00 7.35 -15.26
CA THR A 112 -1.91 8.23 -14.80
C THR A 112 -0.52 7.61 -14.71
N CYS A 113 -0.39 6.29 -14.82
CA CYS A 113 0.89 5.58 -14.64
C CYS A 113 1.58 5.77 -13.27
N CYS A 114 0.97 6.50 -12.33
CA CYS A 114 1.56 6.96 -11.08
C CYS A 114 0.46 7.07 -10.03
N SER A 115 0.16 5.96 -9.37
CA SER A 115 -0.70 6.00 -8.19
C SER A 115 0.11 5.90 -6.92
N ASN A 116 -0.32 6.63 -5.89
CA ASN A 116 0.13 6.44 -4.51
C ASN A 116 0.13 4.97 -4.10
N ASP A 117 1.08 4.58 -3.24
CA ASP A 117 1.14 3.21 -2.72
C ASP A 117 -0.09 2.92 -1.84
N ILE A 118 -0.50 1.65 -1.86
CA ILE A 118 -1.52 1.12 -0.97
C ILE A 118 -0.99 -0.15 -0.31
N VAL A 119 -1.20 -0.25 1.00
CA VAL A 119 -0.80 -1.42 1.80
C VAL A 119 -2.04 -2.01 2.44
N TRP A 120 -2.25 -3.32 2.26
CA TRP A 120 -3.30 -4.07 2.94
C TRP A 120 -2.73 -4.86 4.09
N TYR A 121 -3.52 -4.95 5.14
CA TYR A 121 -3.18 -5.65 6.37
C TYR A 121 -4.27 -6.68 6.72
N ASP A 122 -3.85 -7.81 7.28
CA ASP A 122 -4.78 -8.76 7.90
C ASP A 122 -5.32 -8.24 9.24
N SER A 123 -6.17 -9.03 9.90
CA SER A 123 -6.75 -8.69 11.21
C SER A 123 -5.73 -8.52 12.33
N ASP A 124 -4.55 -9.14 12.19
CA ASP A 124 -3.46 -9.08 13.16
C ASP A 124 -2.46 -7.96 12.83
N MET A 125 -2.78 -7.09 11.87
CA MET A 125 -1.95 -5.98 11.39
C MET A 125 -0.64 -6.42 10.71
N ASN A 126 -0.58 -7.63 10.19
CA ASN A 126 0.51 -8.03 9.30
C ASN A 126 0.24 -7.49 7.90
N LYS A 127 1.29 -7.04 7.22
CA LYS A 127 1.18 -6.62 5.81
C LYS A 127 0.97 -7.86 4.94
N ILE A 128 -0.02 -7.84 4.07
CA ILE A 128 -0.34 -8.99 3.22
C ILE A 128 -0.23 -8.70 1.73
N LEU A 129 -0.36 -7.43 1.35
CA LEU A 129 -0.25 -6.96 -0.01
C LEU A 129 0.21 -5.50 0.02
N MET A 130 1.05 -5.13 -0.92
CA MET A 130 1.26 -3.73 -1.29
C MET A 130 1.42 -3.65 -2.80
N THR A 131 1.01 -2.53 -3.34
CA THR A 131 1.18 -2.18 -4.74
C THR A 131 1.39 -0.67 -4.87
N GLY A 132 2.14 -0.24 -5.88
CA GLY A 132 2.29 1.17 -6.23
C GLY A 132 3.62 1.49 -6.92
N LEU A 133 4.15 2.68 -6.64
CA LEU A 133 5.36 3.25 -7.27
C LEU A 133 6.61 2.42 -7.02
N HIS A 134 6.64 1.69 -5.92
CA HIS A 134 7.78 0.89 -5.49
C HIS A 134 7.67 -0.60 -5.87
N GLY A 135 6.68 -0.97 -6.68
CA GLY A 135 6.41 -2.35 -7.10
C GLY A 135 5.30 -3.00 -6.29
N THR A 136 5.20 -4.33 -6.39
CA THR A 136 4.15 -5.11 -5.73
C THR A 136 4.75 -6.17 -4.84
N PHE A 137 4.30 -6.30 -3.59
CA PHE A 137 4.60 -7.48 -2.77
C PHE A 137 3.32 -8.15 -2.30
N ILE A 138 3.37 -9.47 -2.11
CA ILE A 138 2.27 -10.28 -1.59
C ILE A 138 2.79 -11.31 -0.59
N TYR A 139 2.10 -11.47 0.53
CA TYR A 139 2.39 -12.49 1.54
C TYR A 139 1.54 -13.72 1.31
N THR A 140 2.05 -14.74 0.63
CA THR A 140 1.26 -15.92 0.26
C THR A 140 2.11 -17.17 0.19
N ASN A 141 1.57 -18.29 -0.28
CA ASN A 141 2.32 -19.52 -0.47
C ASN A 141 2.84 -19.68 -1.91
N LEU A 142 3.88 -20.49 -2.08
CA LEU A 142 4.53 -20.71 -3.37
C LEU A 142 3.59 -21.23 -4.48
N ASN A 143 2.54 -21.99 -4.14
CA ASN A 143 1.61 -22.49 -5.15
C ASN A 143 0.79 -21.36 -5.78
N VAL A 144 0.40 -20.37 -4.98
CA VAL A 144 -0.28 -19.16 -5.47
C VAL A 144 0.66 -18.37 -6.37
N ILE A 145 1.91 -18.16 -5.96
CA ILE A 145 2.91 -17.47 -6.78
C ILE A 145 3.14 -18.16 -8.13
N ASN A 146 3.36 -19.47 -8.12
CA ASN A 146 3.55 -20.24 -9.35
C ASN A 146 2.33 -20.16 -10.29
N ALA A 147 1.11 -20.06 -9.72
CA ALA A 147 -0.09 -19.88 -10.51
C ALA A 147 -0.13 -18.47 -11.14
N LEU A 148 0.21 -17.43 -10.38
CA LEU A 148 0.28 -16.05 -10.88
C LEU A 148 1.32 -15.90 -12.00
N GLU A 149 2.50 -16.49 -11.83
CA GLU A 149 3.55 -16.51 -12.85
C GLU A 149 3.08 -17.17 -14.14
N ARG A 150 2.41 -18.32 -14.03
CA ARG A 150 1.93 -19.08 -15.18
C ARG A 150 0.77 -18.40 -15.91
N GLU A 151 -0.18 -17.83 -15.15
CA GLU A 151 -1.43 -17.30 -15.68
C GLU A 151 -1.29 -15.85 -16.16
N TYR A 152 -0.37 -15.09 -15.55
CA TYR A 152 -0.23 -13.66 -15.78
C TYR A 152 1.19 -13.22 -16.17
N GLY A 153 2.18 -14.12 -16.18
CA GLY A 153 3.56 -13.80 -16.57
C GLY A 153 4.31 -12.92 -15.57
N LEU A 154 3.76 -12.72 -14.36
CA LEU A 154 4.35 -11.86 -13.34
C LEU A 154 5.40 -12.62 -12.54
N ILE A 155 6.68 -12.36 -12.82
CA ILE A 155 7.77 -13.04 -12.15
C ILE A 155 7.95 -12.43 -10.75
N PHE A 156 7.70 -13.21 -9.71
CA PHE A 156 7.86 -12.80 -8.33
C PHE A 156 9.13 -13.45 -7.75
N LYS A 157 9.90 -12.66 -7.00
CA LYS A 157 11.05 -13.14 -6.23
C LYS A 157 10.66 -13.25 -4.76
N GLU A 158 11.17 -14.26 -4.06
CA GLU A 158 11.04 -14.29 -2.60
C GLU A 158 11.73 -13.05 -2.00
N LEU A 159 11.04 -12.34 -1.12
CA LEU A 159 11.55 -11.18 -0.43
C LEU A 159 12.18 -11.64 0.89
N GLU A 160 13.50 -11.48 1.02
CA GLU A 160 14.27 -11.90 2.21
C GLU A 160 14.28 -10.85 3.34
N LEU A 161 13.56 -9.73 3.19
CA LEU A 161 13.50 -8.64 4.17
C LEU A 161 12.38 -8.89 5.21
N ASP A 162 12.69 -8.62 6.49
CA ASP A 162 11.68 -8.57 7.55
C ASP A 162 10.95 -7.22 7.52
N LEU A 163 9.69 -7.22 7.06
CA LEU A 163 8.84 -6.03 6.98
C LEU A 163 8.39 -5.49 8.35
N ASN A 164 8.81 -6.13 9.45
CA ASN A 164 8.63 -5.64 10.83
C ASN A 164 9.69 -4.63 11.28
N GLU A 165 10.74 -4.37 10.49
CA GLU A 165 11.70 -3.31 10.77
C GLU A 165 11.09 -1.91 10.52
N SER A 166 10.14 -1.53 11.37
CA SER A 166 9.58 -0.18 11.41
C SER A 166 10.59 0.79 12.01
N LEU A 167 11.19 1.65 11.19
CA LEU A 167 12.00 2.78 11.63
C LEU A 167 11.08 3.93 12.09
N TYR A 168 10.97 4.08 13.41
CA TYR A 168 10.36 5.20 14.17
C TYR A 168 8.83 5.22 14.35
N VAL A 169 8.39 4.90 15.57
CA VAL A 169 7.12 5.34 16.14
C VAL A 169 7.37 6.67 16.87
N ILE A 170 6.77 7.77 16.42
CA ILE A 170 6.64 8.97 17.26
C ILE A 170 5.52 8.66 18.27
N LYS A 171 5.89 8.52 19.55
CA LYS A 171 4.94 8.49 20.66
C LYS A 171 4.37 9.87 20.95
#